data_AF-A0A1G3A3B9-F1
#
_entry.id   AF-A0A1G3A3B9-F1
#
_cell.length_a   1.000
_cell.length_b   1.000
_cell.length_c   1.000
_cell.angle_alpha   90.00
_cell.angle_beta   90.00
_cell.angle_gamma   90.00
#
_symmetry.space_group_name_H-M   'P 1'
#
loop_
_entity.id
_entity.type
_entity.pdbx_description
1 polymer ?
#
loop_
_entity_poly.entity_id
_entity_poly.type
_entity_poly.pdbx_seq_one_letter_code
_entity_poly.pdbx_strand_id
1 'polypeptide(L)'
;MSKTHHFSLQPSETVIFQAAANIYASYIVAGQVTDENQTEKMKEAIGASISMARNVQSVVDSDTQMSGQARRRLSNTVREEDSMPHK
;
A
#
# COMPACT_ATOMS: atom_id res chain seq x y z
N MET A 1 13.09 37.87 -7.88
CA MET A 1 12.53 37.00 -6.81
C MET A 1 12.01 35.74 -7.47
N SER A 2 12.63 34.58 -7.23
CA SER A 2 12.14 33.30 -7.76
C SER A 2 10.87 32.91 -7.01
N LYS A 3 9.78 32.72 -7.74
CA LYS A 3 8.47 32.36 -7.21
C LYS A 3 8.59 30.96 -6.60
N THR A 4 8.45 30.83 -5.28
CA THR A 4 8.48 29.53 -4.61
C THR A 4 7.26 28.73 -5.04
N HIS A 5 7.45 27.72 -5.89
CA HIS A 5 6.39 26.79 -6.26
C HIS A 5 6.24 25.76 -5.14
N HIS A 6 5.20 25.93 -4.32
CA HIS A 6 4.80 24.91 -3.36
C HIS A 6 3.91 23.90 -4.06
N PHE A 7 4.33 22.64 -4.08
CA PHE A 7 3.48 21.55 -4.54
C PHE A 7 2.48 21.20 -3.45
N SER A 8 1.19 21.14 -3.81
CA SER A 8 0.13 20.67 -2.92
C SER A 8 -0.20 19.23 -3.28
N LEU A 9 0.54 18.29 -2.70
CA LEU A 9 0.26 16.87 -2.85
C LEU A 9 -0.82 16.43 -1.85
N GLN A 10 -1.65 15.46 -2.23
CA GLN A 10 -2.55 14.79 -1.30
C GLN A 10 -1.73 14.02 -0.24
N PRO A 11 -2.31 13.73 0.95
CA PRO A 11 -1.61 12.96 1.97
C PRO A 11 -1.11 11.59 1.46
N SER A 12 -1.93 10.89 0.67
CA SER A 12 -1.56 9.61 0.04
C SER A 12 -0.39 9.76 -0.95
N GLU A 13 -0.41 10.80 -1.78
CA GLU A 13 0.67 11.11 -2.72
C GLU A 13 1.97 11.44 -2.00
N THR A 14 1.90 12.10 -0.85
CA THR A 14 3.07 12.40 0.00
C THR A 14 3.72 11.13 0.53
N VAL A 15 2.91 10.16 0.99
CA VAL A 15 3.42 8.87 1.47
C VAL A 15 4.10 8.08 0.35
N ILE A 16 3.49 8.06 -0.84
CA ILE A 16 4.08 7.43 -2.03
C ILE A 16 5.39 8.12 -2.42
N PHE A 17 5.40 9.46 -2.44
CA PHE A 17 6.60 10.22 -2.73
C PHE A 17 7.73 9.92 -1.73
N GLN A 18 7.42 9.88 -0.44
CA GLN A 18 8.42 9.59 0.60
C GLN A 18 9.03 8.19 0.45
N ALA A 19 8.22 7.18 0.14
CA ALA A 19 8.71 5.83 -0.12
C ALA A 19 9.56 5.78 -1.41
N ALA A 20 9.12 6.44 -2.48
CA ALA A 20 9.91 6.55 -3.71
C ALA A 20 11.26 7.25 -3.48
N ALA A 21 11.29 8.31 -2.68
CA ALA A 21 12.52 9.02 -2.32
C ALA A 21 13.52 8.11 -1.59
N ASN A 22 13.03 7.27 -0.67
CA ASN A 22 13.87 6.30 0.05
C ASN A 22 14.43 5.21 -0.89
N ILE A 23 13.63 4.73 -1.83
CA ILE A 23 14.06 3.75 -2.85
C ILE A 23 15.13 4.38 -3.75
N TYR A 24 14.89 5.60 -4.25
CA TYR A 24 15.85 6.30 -5.09
C TYR A 24 17.15 6.62 -4.36
N ALA A 25 17.09 7.02 -3.09
CA ALA A 25 18.27 7.21 -2.25
C ALA A 25 19.10 5.93 -2.12
N SER A 26 18.43 4.77 -2.05
CA SER A 26 19.12 3.47 -2.03
C SER A 26 19.85 3.18 -3.36
N TYR A 27 19.26 3.54 -4.51
CA TYR A 27 19.93 3.44 -5.81
C TYR A 27 21.16 4.34 -5.90
N ILE A 28 21.11 5.55 -5.33
CA ILE A 28 22.27 6.46 -5.26
C ILE A 28 23.39 5.82 -4.43
N VAL A 29 23.08 5.36 -3.21
CA VAL A 29 24.06 4.73 -2.32
C VAL A 29 24.67 3.47 -2.92
N ALA A 30 23.89 2.72 -3.70
CA ALA A 30 24.36 1.53 -4.42
C ALA A 30 25.20 1.85 -5.68
N GLY A 31 25.40 3.12 -6.03
CA GLY A 31 26.13 3.52 -7.23
C GLY A 31 25.40 3.21 -8.54
N GLN A 32 24.07 3.05 -8.49
CA GLN A 32 23.25 2.70 -9.66
C GLN A 32 22.73 3.94 -10.42
N VAL A 33 22.88 5.13 -9.84
CA VAL A 33 22.46 6.41 -10.43
C VAL A 33 23.66 7.09 -11.07
N THR A 34 23.54 7.39 -12.37
CA THR A 34 24.47 8.19 -13.17
C THR A 34 23.74 9.40 -13.76
N ASP A 35 24.48 10.35 -14.31
CA ASP A 35 23.89 11.55 -14.92
C ASP A 35 22.98 11.19 -16.12
N GLU A 36 23.30 10.12 -16.84
CA GLU A 36 22.55 9.62 -17.98
C GLU A 36 21.26 8.89 -17.59
N ASN A 37 21.22 8.23 -16.43
CA ASN A 37 20.12 7.35 -16.03
C ASN A 37 19.27 7.86 -14.86
N GLN A 38 19.63 9.00 -14.25
CA GLN A 38 18.95 9.54 -13.05
C GLN A 38 17.42 9.63 -13.20
N THR A 39 16.95 10.06 -14.38
CA THR A 39 15.51 10.23 -14.64
C THR A 39 14.81 8.88 -14.73
N GLU A 40 15.47 7.88 -15.32
CA GLU A 40 14.95 6.52 -15.40
C GLU A 40 14.88 5.88 -14.01
N LYS A 41 15.96 5.97 -13.23
CA LYS A 41 16.03 5.44 -11.86
C LYS A 41 15.01 6.09 -10.92
N MET A 42 14.75 7.39 -11.09
CA MET A 42 13.70 8.08 -10.35
C MET A 42 12.31 7.55 -10.71
N LYS A 43 12.02 7.33 -11.99
CA LYS A 43 10.75 6.74 -12.45
C LYS A 43 10.57 5.31 -11.94
N GLU A 44 11.63 4.51 -11.98
CA GLU A 44 11.64 3.15 -11.42
C GLU A 44 11.27 3.18 -9.92
N ALA A 45 11.89 4.07 -9.14
CA ALA A 45 11.61 4.20 -7.71
C ALA A 45 10.15 4.60 -7.42
N ILE A 46 9.59 5.52 -8.20
CA ILE A 46 8.17 5.91 -8.10
C ILE A 46 7.26 4.72 -8.44
N GLY A 47 7.55 4.01 -9.54
CA GLY A 47 6.79 2.84 -9.96
C GLY A 47 6.82 1.71 -8.93
N ALA A 48 7.98 1.46 -8.33
CA ALA A 48 8.15 0.51 -7.24
C ALA A 48 7.31 0.89 -6.02
N SER A 49 7.35 2.17 -5.61
CA SER A 49 6.53 2.65 -4.49
C SER A 49 5.02 2.49 -4.74
N ILE A 50 4.54 2.78 -5.95
CA ILE A 50 3.12 2.59 -6.31
C ILE A 50 2.75 1.10 -6.27
N SER A 51 3.63 0.24 -6.76
CA SER A 51 3.41 -1.21 -6.77
C SER A 51 3.36 -1.77 -5.35
N MET A 52 4.24 -1.31 -4.46
CA MET A 52 4.22 -1.64 -3.03
C MET A 52 2.90 -1.21 -2.39
N ALA A 53 2.46 0.03 -2.62
CA ALA A 53 1.20 0.53 -2.07
C ALA A 53 0.00 -0.31 -2.52
N ARG A 54 -0.05 -0.71 -3.80
CA ARG A 54 -1.10 -1.59 -4.33
C ARG A 54 -1.09 -2.99 -3.70
N ASN A 55 0.09 -3.56 -3.48
CA ASN A 55 0.22 -4.85 -2.82
C ASN A 55 -0.23 -4.79 -1.35
N VAL A 56 0.15 -3.73 -0.63
CA VAL A 56 -0.33 -3.51 0.75
C VAL A 56 -1.85 -3.42 0.78
N GLN A 57 -2.45 -2.64 -0.12
CA GLN A 57 -3.90 -2.53 -0.24
C GLN A 57 -4.54 -3.90 -0.48
N SER A 58 -4.03 -4.67 -1.45
CA SER A 58 -4.53 -6.01 -1.76
C SER A 58 -4.46 -6.97 -0.56
N VAL A 59 -3.39 -6.92 0.24
CA VAL A 59 -3.22 -7.76 1.44
C VAL A 59 -4.22 -7.34 2.52
N VAL A 60 -4.35 -6.04 2.79
CA VAL A 60 -5.29 -5.51 3.79
C VAL A 60 -6.74 -5.85 3.41
N ASP A 61 -7.11 -5.72 2.14
CA ASP A 61 -8.45 -6.05 1.67
C ASP A 61 -8.74 -7.55 1.80
N SER A 62 -7.77 -8.41 1.49
CA SER A 62 -7.89 -9.86 1.62
C SER A 62 -8.06 -10.29 3.08
N ASP A 63 -7.27 -9.71 3.99
CA ASP A 63 -7.36 -10.00 5.42
C ASP A 63 -8.69 -9.52 6.01
N THR A 64 -9.17 -8.36 5.55
CA THR A 64 -10.48 -7.83 5.92
C THR A 64 -11.61 -8.76 5.45
N GLN A 65 -11.52 -9.31 4.23
CA GLN A 65 -12.49 -10.29 3.71
C GLN A 65 -12.50 -11.60 4.50
N MET A 66 -11.32 -12.11 4.90
CA MET A 66 -11.22 -13.31 5.73
C MET A 66 -11.86 -13.10 7.10
N SER A 67 -11.61 -11.95 7.74
CA SER A 67 -12.21 -11.61 9.04
C SER A 67 -13.76 -11.51 8.96
N GLY A 68 -14.29 -11.02 7.84
CA GLY A 68 -15.73 -10.90 7.60
C GLY A 68 -16.41 -12.25 7.37
N GLN A 69 -15.78 -13.16 6.61
CA GLN A 69 -16.32 -14.51 6.38
C GLN A 69 -16.27 -15.38 7.65
N ALA A 70 -15.19 -15.30 8.44
CA ALA A 70 -15.08 -16.03 9.70
C ALA A 70 -16.18 -15.60 10.70
N ARG A 71 -16.45 -14.30 10.79
CA ARG A 71 -17.55 -13.76 11.62
C ARG A 71 -18.93 -14.21 11.16
N ARG A 72 -19.17 -14.28 9.84
CA ARG A 72 -20.44 -14.78 9.29
C ARG A 72 -20.66 -16.27 9.56
N ARG A 73 -19.62 -17.10 9.49
CA ARG A 73 -19.72 -18.53 9.82
C ARG A 73 -20.12 -18.76 11.28
N LEU A 74 -19.48 -18.06 12.22
CA LEU A 74 -19.82 -18.15 13.65
C LEU A 74 -21.28 -17.70 13.91
N SER A 75 -21.74 -16.64 13.25
CA SER A 75 -23.14 -16.18 13.40
C SER A 75 -24.18 -17.15 12.85
N ASN A 76 -23.82 -18.00 11.87
CA ASN A 76 -24.74 -18.99 11.32
C ASN A 76 -24.81 -20.24 12.20
N THR A 77 -23.68 -20.67 12.79
CA THR A 77 -23.63 -21.83 13.70
C THR A 77 -24.45 -21.59 14.97
N VAL A 78 -24.42 -20.39 15.55
CA VAL A 78 -25.18 -20.06 16.76
C VAL A 78 -26.71 -20.10 16.54
N ARG A 79 -27.20 -19.76 15.33
CA ARG A 79 -28.64 -19.84 15.02
C ARG A 79 -29.15 -21.28 14.84
N GLU A 80 -28.28 -22.21 14.44
CA GLU A 80 -28.66 -23.61 14.24
C GLU A 80 -28.79 -24.37 15.57
N GLU A 81 -28.00 -24.01 16.59
CA GLU A 81 -28.08 -24.60 17.93
C GLU A 81 -29.34 -24.16 18.70
N ASP A 82 -29.76 -22.89 18.60
CA ASP A 82 -31.00 -22.37 19.21
C ASP A 82 -32.29 -22.95 18.59
N SER A 83 -32.18 -23.59 17.41
CA SER A 83 -33.32 -24.17 16.69
C SER A 83 -33.48 -25.68 16.91
N MET A 84 -32.61 -26.32 17.70
CA MET A 84 -32.72 -27.76 17.98
C MET A 84 -33.71 -28.00 19.13
N PRO A 85 -34.76 -28.81 18.93
CA PRO A 85 -35.68 -29.15 20.02
C PRO A 85 -34.94 -30.02 21.04
N HIS A 86 -34.77 -29.48 22.25
CA HIS A 86 -34.34 -30.25 23.40
C HIS A 86 -35.36 -31.37 23.65
N LYS A 87 -34.94 -32.62 23.43
CA LYS A 87 -35.71 -33.81 23.80
C LYS A 87 -35.67 -34.04 25.31
#